data_AF-A0A923DHZ1-F1
#
_entry.id   AF-A0A923DHZ1-F1
#
_cell.length_a   1.000
_cell.length_b   1.000
_cell.length_c   1.000
_cell.angle_alpha   90.00
_cell.angle_beta   90.00
_cell.angle_gamma   90.00
#
_symmetry.space_group_name_H-M   'P 1'
#
loop_
_entity.id
_entity.type
_entity.pdbx_description
1 polymer ?
#
loop_
_entity_poly.entity_id
_entity_poly.type
_entity_poly.pdbx_seq_one_letter_code
_entity_poly.pdbx_strand_id
1 'polypeptide(L)'
;MTSIKLYLSIMLVIFIITSGCQKKAENLIQYVIPLIGTGPSTGPGGSKYNRITEALGQVTPAVSTPFGMTQWTPQTRDSEKKCVSPYHFSDTKIQGFRGSHWLGGSCTQDYGSFTIMPITVICALLLPTVLPFLCTKKKPLLRPIIRVCFKTTSLLLK
;
A
#
# COMPACT_ATOMS: atom_id res chain seq x y z
N MET A 1 61.46 -7.50 -20.74
CA MET A 1 60.28 -8.30 -21.14
C MET A 1 59.55 -8.97 -19.96
N THR A 2 60.21 -9.20 -18.82
CA THR A 2 59.63 -9.78 -17.59
C THR A 2 58.84 -8.75 -16.76
N SER A 3 59.31 -7.51 -16.64
CA SER A 3 58.66 -6.47 -15.83
C SER A 3 57.28 -6.02 -16.34
N ILE A 4 57.05 -6.08 -17.66
CA ILE A 4 55.74 -5.74 -18.27
C ILE A 4 54.69 -6.83 -18.03
N LYS A 5 55.12 -8.11 -18.04
CA LYS A 5 54.24 -9.26 -17.72
C LYS A 5 53.85 -9.27 -16.25
N LEU A 6 54.76 -8.83 -15.37
CA LEU A 6 54.49 -8.67 -13.94
C LEU A 6 53.42 -7.59 -13.68
N TYR A 7 53.52 -6.44 -14.34
CA TYR A 7 52.54 -5.35 -14.20
C TYR A 7 51.14 -5.75 -14.71
N LEU A 8 51.09 -6.45 -15.84
CA LEU A 8 49.83 -6.96 -16.42
C LEU A 8 49.16 -8.00 -15.51
N SER A 9 49.96 -8.87 -14.88
CA SER A 9 49.49 -9.85 -13.90
C SER A 9 48.92 -9.19 -12.65
N ILE A 10 49.53 -8.10 -12.16
CA ILE A 10 49.07 -7.37 -10.98
C ILE A 10 47.73 -6.68 -11.27
N MET A 11 47.58 -6.05 -12.44
CA MET A 11 46.32 -5.41 -12.86
C MET A 11 45.17 -6.42 -13.01
N LEU A 12 45.45 -7.63 -13.51
CA LEU A 12 44.44 -8.70 -13.63
C LEU A 12 43.97 -9.19 -12.25
N VAL A 13 44.89 -9.34 -11.29
CA VAL A 13 44.56 -9.76 -9.92
C VAL A 13 43.71 -8.70 -9.20
N ILE A 14 44.03 -7.41 -9.38
CA ILE A 14 43.25 -6.31 -8.82
C ILE A 14 41.82 -6.29 -9.40
N PHE A 15 41.66 -6.55 -10.70
CA PHE A 15 40.35 -6.62 -11.35
C PHE A 15 39.48 -7.78 -10.85
N ILE A 16 40.10 -8.91 -10.49
CA ILE A 16 39.41 -10.08 -9.92
C ILE A 16 38.99 -9.83 -8.46
N ILE A 17 39.80 -9.10 -7.69
CA ILE A 17 39.48 -8.77 -6.29
C ILE A 17 38.31 -7.77 -6.20
N THR A 18 38.19 -6.83 -7.14
CA THR A 18 37.13 -5.80 -7.12
C THR A 18 35.76 -6.31 -7.56
N SER A 19 35.70 -7.41 -8.32
CA SER A 19 34.44 -7.97 -8.83
C SER A 19 33.73 -8.94 -7.85
N GLY A 20 34.40 -9.36 -6.77
CA GLY A 20 33.85 -10.31 -5.79
C GLY A 20 32.92 -9.72 -4.72
N CYS A 21 32.84 -8.40 -4.57
CA CYS A 21 32.06 -7.77 -3.49
C CYS A 21 30.70 -7.25 -3.97
N GLN A 22 29.75 -8.14 -4.24
CA GLN A 22 28.34 -7.76 -4.39
C GLN A 22 27.59 -8.04 -3.08
N LYS A 23 27.38 -7.00 -2.27
CA LYS A 23 26.50 -7.08 -1.10
C LYS A 23 25.05 -7.24 -1.58
N LYS A 24 24.44 -8.39 -1.30
CA LYS A 24 23.01 -8.62 -1.57
C LYS A 24 22.18 -7.72 -0.67
N ALA A 25 21.41 -6.81 -1.25
CA ALA A 25 20.51 -5.93 -0.50
C ALA A 25 19.46 -6.76 0.25
N GLU A 26 19.30 -6.49 1.55
CA GLU A 26 18.29 -7.14 2.39
C GLU A 26 16.87 -6.69 1.98
N ASN A 27 15.92 -7.63 1.93
CA ASN A 27 14.54 -7.31 1.57
C ASN A 27 13.74 -6.82 2.78
N LEU A 28 13.88 -5.53 3.11
CA LEU A 28 13.19 -4.92 4.26
C LEU A 28 11.67 -4.75 4.07
N ILE A 29 11.18 -4.84 2.83
CA ILE A 29 9.76 -4.68 2.47
C ILE A 29 8.86 -5.68 3.21
N GLN A 30 9.39 -6.86 3.55
CA GLN A 30 8.63 -7.90 4.25
C GLN A 30 8.17 -7.51 5.66
N TYR A 31 8.82 -6.54 6.30
CA TYR A 31 8.47 -6.08 7.64
C TYR A 31 7.39 -5.00 7.65
N VAL A 32 7.08 -4.42 6.48
CA VAL A 32 6.08 -3.35 6.37
C VAL A 32 4.68 -3.96 6.43
N ILE A 33 3.87 -3.49 7.38
CA ILE A 33 2.46 -3.88 7.52
C ILE A 33 1.56 -2.64 7.35
N PRO A 34 1.00 -2.41 6.14
CA PRO A 34 0.20 -1.20 5.85
C PRO A 34 -1.14 -1.10 6.59
N LEU A 35 -1.51 -2.14 7.34
CA LEU A 35 -2.76 -2.18 8.11
C LEU A 35 -2.63 -1.53 9.50
N ILE A 36 -1.41 -1.22 9.95
CA ILE A 36 -1.19 -0.57 11.25
C ILE A 36 -1.81 0.83 11.20
N GLY A 37 -2.62 1.18 12.21
CA GLY A 37 -3.29 2.49 12.30
C GLY A 37 -4.60 2.62 11.51
N THR A 38 -5.05 1.56 10.82
CA THR A 38 -6.33 1.56 10.06
C THR A 38 -7.57 1.29 10.93
N GLY A 39 -7.39 0.97 12.21
CA GLY A 39 -8.45 0.68 13.18
C GLY A 39 -8.51 1.69 14.32
N PRO A 40 -9.50 1.56 15.21
CA PRO A 40 -9.58 2.36 16.44
C PRO A 40 -8.35 2.16 17.32
N SER A 41 -7.89 3.25 17.96
CA SER A 41 -6.80 3.17 18.93
C SER A 41 -7.29 2.50 20.21
N THR A 42 -6.67 1.38 20.59
CA THR A 42 -7.01 0.61 21.81
C THR A 42 -6.11 0.96 23.01
N GLY A 43 -5.22 1.93 22.86
CA GLY A 43 -4.26 2.33 23.90
C GLY A 43 -4.83 3.36 24.90
N PRO A 44 -4.20 3.52 26.09
CA PRO A 44 -4.66 4.45 27.14
C PRO A 44 -4.77 5.92 26.70
N GLY A 45 -4.02 6.32 25.66
CA GLY A 45 -4.05 7.67 25.08
C GLY A 45 -5.04 7.86 23.92
N GLY A 46 -5.55 6.77 23.33
CA GLY A 46 -6.44 6.82 22.16
C GLY A 46 -7.89 7.13 22.48
N SER A 47 -8.30 6.88 23.72
CA SER A 47 -9.70 7.01 24.16
C SER A 47 -10.01 8.36 24.83
N LYS A 48 -9.02 9.27 24.94
CA LYS A 48 -9.18 10.56 25.63
C LYS A 48 -9.87 11.65 24.80
N TYR A 49 -10.00 11.48 23.48
CA TYR A 49 -10.65 12.46 22.62
C TYR A 49 -12.01 11.92 22.15
N ASN A 50 -13.07 12.46 22.74
CA ASN A 50 -14.47 12.04 22.56
C ASN A 50 -15.07 12.54 21.22
N ARG A 51 -14.37 12.34 20.10
CA ARG A 51 -14.89 12.63 18.76
C ARG A 51 -14.91 11.36 17.91
N ILE A 52 -16.11 11.07 17.40
CA ILE A 52 -16.54 9.79 16.80
C ILE A 52 -15.66 9.36 15.61
N THR A 53 -15.02 10.31 14.90
CA THR A 53 -14.20 10.03 13.71
C THR A 53 -12.71 10.28 13.93
N GLU A 54 -12.34 11.26 14.74
CA GLU A 54 -10.94 11.70 14.94
C GLU A 54 -10.11 10.75 15.82
N ALA A 55 -10.75 9.85 16.58
CA ALA A 55 -10.09 8.89 17.47
C ALA A 55 -9.51 7.65 16.74
N LEU A 56 -9.80 7.50 15.45
CA LEU A 56 -9.27 6.42 14.63
C LEU A 56 -7.91 6.87 14.08
N GLY A 57 -6.94 5.97 13.91
CA GLY A 57 -5.60 6.38 13.44
C GLY A 57 -5.59 7.04 12.05
N GLN A 58 -6.70 7.01 11.31
CA GLN A 58 -6.89 7.60 9.97
C GLN A 58 -5.82 7.20 8.93
N VAL A 59 -5.09 6.12 9.18
CA VAL A 59 -4.14 5.55 8.22
C VAL A 59 -4.90 4.70 7.22
N THR A 60 -4.51 4.79 5.95
CA THR A 60 -5.00 3.97 4.85
C THR A 60 -3.93 2.97 4.41
N PRO A 61 -4.28 1.73 4.07
CA PRO A 61 -3.34 0.78 3.48
C PRO A 61 -3.11 1.13 2.01
N ALA A 62 -2.35 2.20 1.79
CA ALA A 62 -2.02 2.73 0.48
C ALA A 62 -0.97 1.87 -0.24
N VAL A 63 -1.18 1.70 -1.53
CA VAL A 63 -0.25 1.07 -2.46
C VAL A 63 0.13 2.13 -3.49
N SER A 64 1.39 2.54 -3.46
CA SER A 64 1.99 3.46 -4.43
C SER A 64 3.50 3.31 -4.42
N THR A 65 4.17 3.96 -5.37
CA THR A 65 5.59 4.30 -5.22
C THR A 65 5.76 5.38 -4.14
N PRO A 66 6.95 5.52 -3.53
CA PRO A 66 7.25 6.65 -2.67
C PRO A 66 6.93 7.96 -3.40
N PHE A 67 6.15 8.84 -2.76
CA PHE A 67 5.70 10.12 -3.32
C PHE A 67 4.89 10.04 -4.62
N GLY A 68 4.26 8.90 -4.90
CA GLY A 68 3.31 8.77 -6.01
C GLY A 68 2.15 9.74 -5.86
N MET A 69 1.77 10.41 -6.96
CA MET A 69 0.68 11.38 -6.98
C MET A 69 -0.64 10.76 -6.52
N THR A 70 -0.95 9.55 -7.01
CA THR A 70 -2.17 8.83 -6.65
C THR A 70 -1.82 7.55 -5.90
N GLN A 71 -2.55 7.30 -4.82
CA GLN A 71 -2.38 6.11 -4.00
C GLN A 71 -3.59 5.20 -4.15
N TRP A 72 -3.35 3.89 -4.29
CA TRP A 72 -4.43 2.92 -4.40
C TRP A 72 -4.73 2.30 -3.04
N THR A 73 -5.98 2.39 -2.61
CA THR A 73 -6.43 1.83 -1.33
C THR A 73 -7.78 1.13 -1.50
N PRO A 74 -8.02 -0.01 -0.86
CA PRO A 74 -9.36 -0.59 -0.81
C PRO A 74 -10.34 0.37 -0.12
N GLN A 75 -11.53 0.55 -0.69
CA GLN A 75 -12.58 1.39 -0.13
C GLN A 75 -13.58 0.56 0.66
N THR A 76 -13.89 0.99 1.88
CA THR A 76 -14.93 0.41 2.74
C THR A 76 -16.09 1.38 2.98
N ARG A 77 -15.81 2.69 2.89
CA ARG A 77 -16.80 3.76 3.06
C ARG A 77 -16.78 4.66 1.84
N ASP A 78 -17.96 4.95 1.31
CA ASP A 78 -18.15 5.82 0.16
C ASP A 78 -18.27 7.27 0.59
N SER A 79 -17.14 7.87 0.98
CA SER A 79 -17.11 9.24 1.42
C SER A 79 -15.77 9.89 1.17
N GLU A 80 -15.82 11.15 0.74
CA GLU A 80 -14.67 12.06 0.76
C GLU A 80 -14.73 13.01 1.95
N LYS A 81 -15.70 12.84 2.86
CA LYS A 81 -15.90 13.77 3.97
C LYS A 81 -14.65 13.85 4.84
N LYS A 82 -14.41 15.05 5.34
CA LYS A 82 -13.34 15.33 6.31
C LYS A 82 -13.33 14.29 7.43
N CYS A 83 -12.14 13.81 7.79
CA CYS A 83 -11.92 12.87 8.90
C CYS A 83 -12.52 11.47 8.69
N VAL A 84 -12.90 11.12 7.46
CA VAL A 84 -13.35 9.78 7.11
C VAL A 84 -12.37 9.16 6.13
N SER A 85 -11.45 8.35 6.66
CA SER A 85 -10.56 7.54 5.82
C SER A 85 -11.36 6.60 4.91
N PRO A 86 -10.93 6.40 3.66
CA PRO A 86 -11.58 5.49 2.72
C PRO A 86 -11.56 4.02 3.19
N TYR A 87 -10.64 3.64 4.08
CA TYR A 87 -10.53 2.30 4.63
C TYR A 87 -10.55 2.29 6.16
N HIS A 88 -11.43 1.47 6.73
CA HIS A 88 -11.48 1.18 8.16
C HIS A 88 -11.35 -0.32 8.41
N PHE A 89 -10.48 -0.72 9.35
CA PHE A 89 -10.26 -2.14 9.65
C PHE A 89 -11.52 -2.85 10.17
N SER A 90 -12.35 -2.15 10.95
CA SER A 90 -13.59 -2.67 11.55
C SER A 90 -14.66 -3.07 10.53
N ASP A 91 -14.66 -2.45 9.36
CA ASP A 91 -15.70 -2.70 8.35
C ASP A 91 -15.50 -4.12 7.76
N THR A 92 -16.57 -4.83 7.38
CA THR A 92 -16.47 -6.22 6.91
C THR A 92 -16.54 -6.37 5.39
N LYS A 93 -16.85 -5.28 4.69
CA LYS A 93 -17.16 -5.22 3.27
C LYS A 93 -16.23 -4.24 2.56
N ILE A 94 -15.90 -4.53 1.30
CA ILE A 94 -15.23 -3.60 0.38
C ILE A 94 -16.18 -3.21 -0.74
N GLN A 95 -16.11 -1.95 -1.14
CA GLN A 95 -16.86 -1.37 -2.26
C GLN A 95 -16.02 -1.30 -3.54
N GLY A 96 -14.70 -1.43 -3.44
CA GLY A 96 -13.79 -1.40 -4.58
C GLY A 96 -12.38 -0.99 -4.19
N PHE A 97 -11.58 -0.65 -5.20
CA PHE A 97 -10.26 -0.04 -5.05
C PHE A 97 -10.32 1.41 -5.51
N ARG A 98 -9.97 2.32 -4.61
CA ARG A 98 -10.01 3.76 -4.81
C ARG A 98 -8.63 4.29 -5.14
N GLY A 99 -8.53 5.04 -6.23
CA GLY A 99 -7.42 5.97 -6.45
C GLY A 99 -7.67 7.22 -5.61
N SER A 100 -6.85 7.44 -4.59
CA SER A 100 -7.07 8.44 -3.54
C SER A 100 -5.85 9.35 -3.39
N HIS A 101 -6.11 10.57 -2.91
CA HIS A 101 -5.09 11.54 -2.50
C HIS A 101 -5.12 11.76 -0.98
N TRP A 102 -5.69 10.79 -0.25
CA TRP A 102 -5.81 10.84 1.20
C TRP A 102 -4.45 10.93 1.88
N LEU A 103 -4.33 11.87 2.81
CA LEU A 103 -3.16 12.01 3.66
C LEU A 103 -3.31 11.09 4.88
N GLY A 104 -2.60 9.96 4.86
CA GLY A 104 -2.65 8.98 5.95
C GLY A 104 -2.33 9.59 7.31
N GLY A 105 -3.16 9.31 8.32
CA GLY A 105 -3.02 9.87 9.67
C GLY A 105 -3.53 11.31 9.83
N SER A 106 -4.06 11.91 8.76
CA SER A 106 -4.63 13.26 8.78
C SER A 106 -6.15 13.23 8.95
N CYS A 107 -6.70 14.38 9.31
CA CYS A 107 -8.14 14.64 9.38
C CYS A 107 -8.57 15.59 8.24
N THR A 108 -8.00 15.40 7.06
CA THR A 108 -8.30 16.17 5.86
C THR A 108 -9.44 15.53 5.07
N GLN A 109 -9.86 16.19 4.01
CA GLN A 109 -10.80 15.66 3.02
C GLN A 109 -10.00 15.03 1.87
N ASP A 110 -10.49 13.92 1.32
CA ASP A 110 -9.95 13.34 0.07
C ASP A 110 -10.43 14.18 -1.13
N TYR A 111 -9.72 14.11 -2.24
CA TYR A 111 -10.09 14.86 -3.44
C TYR A 111 -9.74 14.11 -4.72
N GLY A 112 -10.50 14.38 -5.78
CA GLY A 112 -10.24 13.85 -7.12
C GLY A 112 -10.16 12.33 -7.15
N SER A 113 -10.91 11.66 -6.28
CA SER A 113 -10.84 10.21 -6.17
C SER A 113 -11.83 9.53 -7.11
N PHE A 114 -11.56 8.27 -7.40
CA PHE A 114 -12.49 7.40 -8.10
C PHE A 114 -12.29 5.97 -7.66
N THR A 115 -13.34 5.16 -7.76
CA THR A 115 -13.35 3.79 -7.24
C THR A 115 -13.74 2.81 -8.33
N ILE A 116 -12.90 1.78 -8.49
CA ILE A 116 -13.12 0.69 -9.42
C ILE A 116 -13.47 -0.56 -8.62
N MET A 117 -14.63 -1.16 -8.91
CA MET A 117 -15.05 -2.42 -8.34
C MET A 117 -15.13 -3.49 -9.43
N PRO A 118 -14.22 -4.49 -9.44
CA PRO A 118 -14.36 -5.61 -10.35
C PRO A 118 -15.58 -6.45 -9.92
N ILE A 119 -16.57 -6.53 -10.79
CA ILE A 119 -17.78 -7.35 -10.62
C ILE A 119 -17.83 -8.42 -11.71
N THR A 120 -18.37 -9.59 -11.37
CA THR A 120 -18.69 -10.59 -12.39
C THR A 120 -19.94 -10.18 -13.15
N VAL A 121 -20.05 -10.61 -14.42
CA VAL A 121 -21.18 -10.29 -15.31
C VAL A 121 -22.54 -10.58 -14.66
N ILE A 122 -22.63 -11.66 -13.87
CA ILE A 122 -23.84 -12.03 -13.12
C ILE A 122 -24.26 -10.96 -12.10
N CYS A 123 -23.31 -10.29 -11.42
CA CYS A 123 -23.61 -9.23 -10.46
C CYS A 123 -24.00 -7.91 -11.15
N ALA A 124 -23.46 -7.66 -12.35
CA ALA A 124 -23.74 -6.45 -13.13
C ALA A 124 -25.16 -6.43 -13.71
N LEU A 125 -25.71 -7.59 -14.06
CA LEU A 125 -27.02 -7.71 -14.69
C LEU A 125 -28.19 -7.66 -13.72
N LEU A 126 -27.96 -7.89 -12.42
CA LEU A 126 -29.04 -8.07 -11.45
C LEU A 126 -29.49 -6.79 -10.73
N LEU A 127 -28.71 -5.70 -10.70
CA LEU A 127 -29.10 -4.44 -10.05
C LEU A 127 -28.36 -3.22 -10.62
N PRO A 128 -28.91 -2.47 -11.61
CA PRO A 128 -28.30 -1.23 -12.05
C PRO A 128 -28.65 -0.02 -11.18
N THR A 129 -29.63 -0.11 -10.26
CA THR A 129 -30.25 1.08 -9.62
C THR A 129 -30.26 1.13 -8.10
N VAL A 130 -29.76 0.11 -7.38
CA VAL A 130 -29.81 0.11 -5.91
C VAL A 130 -28.44 -0.14 -5.33
N LEU A 131 -27.72 0.97 -5.10
CA LEU A 131 -26.54 1.11 -4.24
C LEU A 131 -25.38 0.10 -4.49
N PRO A 132 -24.13 0.55 -4.74
CA PRO A 132 -22.96 -0.34 -4.87
C PRO A 132 -22.69 -1.24 -3.63
N PHE A 133 -23.48 -1.10 -2.57
CA PHE A 133 -23.47 -1.88 -1.34
C PHE A 133 -23.86 -3.36 -1.53
N LEU A 134 -24.65 -3.72 -2.55
CA LEU A 134 -25.08 -5.12 -2.75
C LEU A 134 -24.01 -6.01 -3.38
N CYS A 135 -23.13 -5.48 -4.25
CA CYS A 135 -21.99 -6.24 -4.79
C CYS A 135 -20.73 -6.13 -3.91
N THR A 136 -20.88 -5.82 -2.62
CA THR A 136 -19.75 -5.74 -1.70
C THR A 136 -19.20 -7.12 -1.38
N LYS A 137 -17.90 -7.34 -1.64
CA LYS A 137 -17.24 -8.58 -1.26
C LYS A 137 -16.88 -8.54 0.23
N LYS A 138 -17.06 -9.66 0.93
CA LYS A 138 -16.52 -9.87 2.27
C LYS A 138 -15.01 -9.68 2.20
N LYS A 139 -14.44 -8.84 3.09
CA LYS A 139 -12.99 -8.60 3.13
C LYS A 139 -12.24 -9.93 3.26
N PRO A 140 -11.48 -10.38 2.25
CA PRO A 140 -10.48 -11.42 2.49
C PRO A 140 -9.37 -10.82 3.36
N LEU A 141 -8.58 -11.65 4.04
CA LEU A 141 -7.41 -11.19 4.77
C LEU A 141 -6.57 -10.33 3.82
N LEU A 142 -6.44 -9.01 4.01
CA LEU A 142 -5.77 -8.10 3.04
C LEU A 142 -4.25 -8.37 2.88
N ARG A 143 -3.68 -9.23 3.73
CA ARG A 143 -2.26 -9.55 3.78
C ARG A 143 -1.68 -10.10 2.45
N PRO A 144 -2.33 -10.99 1.69
CA PRO A 144 -1.80 -11.48 0.41
C PRO A 144 -1.91 -10.43 -0.70
N ILE A 145 -3.01 -9.67 -0.77
CA ILE A 145 -3.31 -8.75 -1.87
C ILE A 145 -2.34 -7.55 -1.87
N ILE A 146 -2.12 -6.94 -0.71
CA ILE A 146 -1.15 -5.84 -0.57
C ILE A 146 0.28 -6.35 -0.85
N ARG A 147 0.60 -7.58 -0.43
CA ARG A 147 1.91 -8.20 -0.65
C ARG A 147 2.19 -8.48 -2.13
N VAL A 148 1.16 -8.86 -2.91
CA VAL A 148 1.28 -9.04 -4.36
C VAL A 148 1.55 -7.71 -5.04
N CYS A 149 0.76 -6.66 -4.75
CA CYS A 149 0.99 -5.34 -5.36
C CYS A 149 2.37 -4.76 -5.02
N PHE A 150 2.82 -4.85 -3.76
CA PHE A 150 4.14 -4.35 -3.35
C PHE A 150 5.29 -5.10 -4.03
N LYS A 151 5.11 -6.40 -4.31
CA LYS A 151 6.13 -7.19 -4.99
C LYS A 151 6.25 -6.77 -6.46
N THR A 152 5.12 -6.43 -7.10
CA THR A 152 5.10 -5.91 -8.48
C THR A 152 5.74 -4.53 -8.59
N THR A 153 5.51 -3.61 -7.64
CA THR A 153 6.20 -2.30 -7.62
C THR A 153 7.70 -2.43 -7.34
N SER A 154 8.12 -3.35 -6.48
CA SER A 154 9.55 -3.62 -6.26
C SER A 154 10.25 -4.22 -7.48
N LEU A 155 9.53 -4.90 -8.36
CA LEU A 155 10.06 -5.45 -9.62
C LEU A 155 10.20 -4.37 -10.71
N LEU A 156 9.37 -3.32 -10.67
CA LEU A 156 9.46 -2.17 -11.59
C LEU A 156 10.55 -1.15 -11.21
N LEU A 157 11.05 -1.21 -9.97
CA LEU A 157 12.11 -0.34 -9.45
C LEU A 157 13.52 -0.99 -9.50
N LYS A 158 13.66 -2.12 -10.21
CA LYS A 158 14.94 -2.81 -10.45
C LYS A 158 15.29 -2.83 -11.92
#